data_AF-A0A924DZS4-F1
#
_entry.id   AF-A0A924DZS4-F1
#
_cell.length_a   1.000
_cell.length_b   1.000
_cell.length_c   1.000
_cell.angle_alpha   90.00
_cell.angle_beta   90.00
_cell.angle_gamma   90.00
#
_symmetry.space_group_name_H-M   'P 1'
#
loop_
_entity.id
_entity.type
_entity.pdbx_description
1 polymer ?
#
loop_
_entity_poly.entity_id
_entity_poly.type
_entity_poly.pdbx_seq_one_letter_code
_entity_poly.pdbx_strand_id
1 'polypeptide(L)'
;MRDADTNFPVYHEATSALDRADIPYVVGGGLAVRAYGRTRYSKDMDIFLSLSRIGATMNVLTRAGFHTRDTDASWLYKAIKDDVLVDLIVRTTGDIRLEQEAVRRGRWVQLQDLPFYVMGPEDLLLRKVYSEAEGRPDWYDALSMMQKPIPGFDWPYFIDLAQTHGPERVLSLLLFARSNPDVAAVPDWVIHRLMLGMLPGESRRQWPARLHRLLPSPTDGIDGVRAA
;
A
#
# COMPACT_ATOMS: atom_id res chain seq x y z
N MET A 1 -2.95 17.31 -23.84
CA MET A 1 -2.65 16.42 -22.69
C MET A 1 -1.38 16.98 -22.08
N ARG A 2 -1.43 17.64 -20.92
CA ARG A 2 -0.21 18.14 -20.28
C ARG A 2 0.67 16.95 -19.89
N ASP A 3 1.98 17.12 -19.98
CA ASP A 3 2.94 16.11 -19.54
C ASP A 3 2.73 15.86 -18.04
N ALA A 4 2.76 14.60 -17.60
CA ALA A 4 2.54 14.21 -16.19
C ALA A 4 3.46 14.98 -15.24
N ASP A 5 4.65 15.32 -15.74
CA ASP A 5 5.69 16.00 -15.00
C ASP A 5 5.34 17.47 -14.71
N THR A 6 4.41 18.07 -15.47
CA THR A 6 3.93 19.44 -15.21
C THR A 6 3.03 19.56 -13.98
N ASN A 7 2.50 18.45 -13.46
CA ASN A 7 1.64 18.45 -12.26
C ASN A 7 2.44 18.45 -10.95
N PHE A 8 3.72 18.02 -11.00
CA PHE A 8 4.57 17.83 -9.83
C PHE A 8 4.76 19.09 -8.97
N PRO A 9 4.92 20.30 -9.53
CA PRO A 9 4.97 21.52 -8.72
C PRO A 9 3.70 21.72 -7.88
N VAL A 10 2.51 21.45 -8.45
CA VAL A 10 1.24 21.58 -7.73
C VAL A 10 1.09 20.48 -6.68
N TYR A 11 1.51 19.25 -7.00
CA TYR A 11 1.55 18.17 -6.01
C TYR A 11 2.45 18.51 -4.82
N HIS A 12 3.65 19.03 -5.09
CA HIS A 12 4.58 19.43 -4.06
C HIS A 12 4.07 20.63 -3.24
N GLU A 13 3.34 21.56 -3.85
CA GLU A 13 2.70 22.65 -3.12
C GLU A 13 1.64 22.13 -2.14
N ALA A 14 0.84 21.15 -2.55
CA ALA A 14 -0.16 20.50 -1.70
C ALA A 14 0.52 19.83 -0.49
N THR A 15 1.50 18.96 -0.72
CA THR A 15 2.21 18.26 0.37
C THR A 15 2.99 19.23 1.27
N SER A 16 3.67 20.22 0.69
CA SER A 16 4.35 21.28 1.46
C SER A 16 3.41 22.10 2.34
N ALA A 17 2.15 22.28 1.94
CA ALA A 17 1.15 22.95 2.77
C ALA A 17 0.75 22.08 3.96
N LEU A 18 0.63 20.76 3.76
CA LEU A 18 0.33 19.80 4.82
C LEU A 18 1.49 19.65 5.81
N ASP A 19 2.72 19.58 5.30
CA ASP A 19 3.95 19.50 6.10
C ASP A 19 4.08 20.71 7.03
N ARG A 20 3.90 21.94 6.49
CA ARG A 20 3.93 23.19 7.28
C ARG A 20 2.83 23.28 8.33
N ALA A 21 1.77 22.48 8.19
CA ALA A 21 0.65 22.45 9.12
C ALA A 21 0.67 21.22 10.03
N ASP A 22 1.76 20.44 10.03
CA ASP A 22 1.95 19.22 10.81
C ASP A 22 0.78 18.22 10.63
N ILE A 23 0.21 18.14 9.42
CA ILE A 23 -0.85 17.17 9.10
C ILE A 23 -0.18 15.82 8.82
N PRO A 24 -0.49 14.74 9.55
CA PRO A 24 0.04 13.42 9.22
C PRO A 24 -0.67 12.85 7.99
N TYR A 25 0.09 12.52 6.95
CA TYR A 25 -0.39 11.90 5.73
C TYR A 25 0.67 10.98 5.13
N VAL A 26 0.31 10.24 4.08
CA VAL A 26 1.25 9.61 3.16
C VAL A 26 0.74 9.74 1.72
N VAL A 27 1.64 9.92 0.77
CA VAL A 27 1.33 9.85 -0.67
C VAL A 27 1.22 8.38 -1.08
N GLY A 28 0.12 8.01 -1.73
CA GLY A 28 -0.16 6.65 -2.16
C GLY A 28 -0.38 6.52 -3.67
N GLY A 29 -1.14 5.48 -4.03
CA GLY A 29 -1.65 5.27 -5.38
C GLY A 29 -0.59 5.24 -6.48
N GLY A 30 -0.92 5.79 -7.65
CA GLY A 30 -0.06 5.70 -8.84
C GLY A 30 1.29 6.40 -8.67
N LEU A 31 1.33 7.51 -7.92
CA LEU A 31 2.55 8.25 -7.64
C LEU A 31 3.49 7.45 -6.72
N ALA A 32 2.95 6.79 -5.69
CA ALA A 32 3.72 5.91 -4.81
C ALA A 32 4.26 4.66 -5.53
N VAL A 33 3.54 4.13 -6.52
CA VAL A 33 4.03 3.01 -7.35
C VAL A 33 5.30 3.40 -8.10
N ARG A 34 5.47 4.67 -8.51
CA ARG A 34 6.71 5.14 -9.16
C ARG A 34 7.93 5.04 -8.25
N ALA A 35 7.75 5.02 -6.93
CA ALA A 35 8.85 4.90 -5.97
C ALA A 35 9.39 3.46 -5.86
N TYR A 36 8.53 2.45 -6.05
CA TYR A 36 8.86 1.06 -5.72
C TYR A 36 8.68 0.07 -6.87
N GLY A 37 7.92 0.43 -7.91
CA GLY A 37 7.57 -0.44 -9.03
C GLY A 37 7.74 0.28 -10.36
N ARG A 38 6.75 0.12 -11.25
CA ARG A 38 6.81 0.69 -12.60
C ARG A 38 6.53 2.19 -12.63
N THR A 39 7.16 2.88 -13.57
CA THR A 39 6.75 4.23 -13.94
C THR A 39 5.46 4.17 -14.77
N ARG A 40 4.45 4.95 -14.39
CA ARG A 40 3.23 5.14 -15.17
C ARG A 40 2.70 6.56 -15.01
N TYR A 41 1.89 6.97 -15.98
CA TYR A 41 1.11 8.20 -15.89
C TYR A 41 0.04 8.08 -14.78
N SER A 42 0.00 9.06 -13.88
CA SER A 42 -1.09 9.28 -12.93
C SER A 42 -1.82 10.56 -13.28
N LYS A 43 -3.15 10.55 -13.23
CA LYS A 43 -3.97 11.75 -13.50
C LYS A 43 -4.06 12.66 -12.28
N ASP A 44 -3.80 12.09 -11.11
CA ASP A 44 -4.04 12.62 -9.78
C ASP A 44 -2.90 12.18 -8.85
N MET A 45 -2.81 12.89 -7.72
CA MET A 45 -2.03 12.46 -6.56
C MET A 45 -3.00 12.00 -5.47
N ASP A 46 -2.78 10.79 -4.96
CA ASP A 46 -3.52 10.25 -3.84
C ASP A 46 -2.81 10.57 -2.51
N ILE A 47 -3.45 11.34 -1.63
CA ILE A 47 -3.00 11.58 -0.27
C ILE A 47 -3.89 10.78 0.67
N PHE A 48 -3.28 9.92 1.46
CA PHE A 48 -3.95 9.14 2.50
C PHE A 48 -3.81 9.86 3.84
N LEU A 49 -4.91 10.00 4.57
CA LEU A 49 -4.92 10.59 5.91
C LEU A 49 -6.06 10.05 6.77
N SER A 50 -6.00 10.30 8.07
CA SER A 50 -7.11 9.98 8.97
C SER A 50 -8.34 10.86 8.68
N LEU A 51 -9.54 10.27 8.70
CA LEU A 51 -10.80 11.02 8.60
C LEU A 51 -10.87 12.17 9.63
N SER A 52 -10.35 11.97 10.84
CA SER A 52 -10.30 13.00 11.89
C SER A 52 -9.53 14.26 11.48
N ARG A 53 -8.65 14.18 10.48
CA ARG A 53 -7.83 15.29 9.99
C ARG A 53 -8.39 15.94 8.72
N ILE A 54 -9.48 15.43 8.14
CA ILE A 54 -9.94 15.89 6.84
C ILE A 54 -10.34 17.37 6.83
N GLY A 55 -11.05 17.84 7.86
CA GLY A 55 -11.45 19.25 7.96
C GLY A 55 -10.24 20.20 8.04
N ALA A 56 -9.23 19.84 8.83
CA ALA A 56 -7.98 20.61 8.93
C ALA A 56 -7.22 20.61 7.58
N THR A 57 -7.16 19.45 6.92
CA THR A 57 -6.50 19.26 5.62
C THR A 57 -7.15 20.10 4.53
N MET A 58 -8.47 20.05 4.40
CA MET A 58 -9.21 20.87 3.42
C MET A 58 -9.02 22.36 3.68
N ASN A 59 -9.04 22.80 4.95
CA ASN A 59 -8.79 24.19 5.30
C ASN A 59 -7.36 24.64 4.93
N VAL A 60 -6.35 23.80 5.16
CA VAL A 60 -4.96 24.07 4.78
C VAL A 60 -4.82 24.19 3.26
N LEU A 61 -5.37 23.25 2.51
CA LEU A 61 -5.32 23.26 1.05
C LEU A 61 -6.10 24.44 0.45
N THR A 62 -7.25 24.79 1.03
CA THR A 62 -8.00 26.00 0.62
C THR A 62 -7.15 27.26 0.79
N ARG A 63 -6.45 27.40 1.92
CA ARG A 63 -5.53 28.53 2.13
C ARG A 63 -4.32 28.52 1.20
N ALA A 64 -3.92 27.36 0.69
CA ALA A 64 -2.90 27.20 -0.34
C ALA A 64 -3.43 27.41 -1.78
N GLY A 65 -4.70 27.83 -1.93
CA GLY A 65 -5.31 28.15 -3.22
C GLY A 65 -5.93 26.95 -3.95
N PHE A 66 -6.09 25.81 -3.29
CA PHE A 66 -6.83 24.68 -3.84
C PHE A 66 -8.32 24.86 -3.64
N HIS A 67 -9.12 24.51 -4.65
CA HIS A 67 -10.55 24.40 -4.51
C HIS A 67 -10.91 23.01 -3.96
N THR A 68 -11.36 22.94 -2.71
CA THR A 68 -11.72 21.68 -2.04
C THR A 68 -13.20 21.34 -2.18
N ARG A 69 -13.53 20.06 -2.35
CA ARG A 69 -14.91 19.56 -2.44
C ARG A 69 -15.08 18.22 -1.73
N ASP A 70 -16.19 18.09 -1.02
CA ASP A 70 -16.71 16.80 -0.57
C ASP A 70 -17.29 16.06 -1.78
N THR A 71 -16.66 14.96 -2.20
CA THR A 71 -17.13 14.19 -3.36
C THR A 71 -17.92 12.97 -2.93
N ASP A 72 -17.33 12.17 -2.05
CA ASP A 72 -17.99 11.10 -1.33
C ASP A 72 -17.41 11.10 0.08
N ALA A 73 -18.07 11.84 0.98
CA ALA A 73 -17.60 12.07 2.34
C ALA A 73 -17.40 10.78 3.16
N SER A 74 -17.77 9.62 2.62
CA SER A 74 -17.52 8.34 3.24
C SER A 74 -16.08 7.83 2.99
N TRP A 75 -15.41 8.23 1.90
CA TRP A 75 -14.06 7.74 1.58
C TRP A 75 -13.14 8.70 0.81
N LEU A 76 -13.68 9.68 0.06
CA LEU A 76 -12.95 10.53 -0.86
C LEU A 76 -13.37 12.01 -0.81
N TYR A 77 -12.36 12.86 -0.66
CA TYR A 77 -12.46 14.31 -0.82
C TYR A 77 -11.48 14.75 -1.91
N LYS A 78 -11.71 15.93 -2.50
CA LYS A 78 -10.90 16.41 -3.61
C LYS A 78 -10.37 17.80 -3.34
N ALA A 79 -9.15 18.06 -3.76
CA ALA A 79 -8.53 19.38 -3.83
C ALA A 79 -8.00 19.61 -5.25
N ILE A 80 -8.40 20.71 -5.88
CA ILE A 80 -8.05 20.98 -7.29
C ILE A 80 -7.38 22.34 -7.39
N LYS A 81 -6.25 22.41 -8.09
CA LYS A 81 -5.55 23.66 -8.43
C LYS A 81 -4.94 23.54 -9.82
N ASP A 82 -5.11 24.54 -10.67
CA ASP A 82 -4.53 24.58 -12.03
C ASP A 82 -4.84 23.35 -12.90
N ASP A 83 -6.06 22.81 -12.79
CA ASP A 83 -6.53 21.55 -13.40
C ASP A 83 -5.85 20.28 -12.87
N VAL A 84 -5.04 20.40 -11.83
CA VAL A 84 -4.36 19.28 -11.16
C VAL A 84 -5.22 18.79 -9.99
N LEU A 85 -5.55 17.50 -10.00
CA LEU A 85 -6.36 16.85 -8.98
C LEU A 85 -5.48 16.22 -7.89
N VAL A 86 -5.82 16.49 -6.64
CA VAL A 86 -5.34 15.80 -5.44
C VAL A 86 -6.52 15.12 -4.76
N ASP A 87 -6.49 13.79 -4.71
CA ASP A 87 -7.48 12.96 -4.04
C ASP A 87 -7.07 12.75 -2.58
N LEU A 88 -7.97 13.08 -1.65
CA LEU A 88 -7.80 12.95 -0.21
C LEU A 88 -8.57 11.71 0.25
N ILE A 89 -7.86 10.62 0.47
CA ILE A 89 -8.40 9.29 0.75
C ILE A 89 -8.34 9.03 2.26
N VAL A 90 -9.51 8.81 2.85
CA VAL A 90 -9.65 8.50 4.29
C VAL A 90 -9.96 7.02 4.54
N ARG A 91 -10.35 6.30 3.49
CA ARG A 91 -10.74 4.88 3.52
C ARG A 91 -10.60 4.27 2.13
N THR A 92 -10.17 3.01 2.03
CA THR A 92 -10.16 2.26 0.76
C THR A 92 -11.07 1.04 0.81
N THR A 93 -11.17 0.34 -0.33
CA THR A 93 -11.79 -0.98 -0.46
C THR A 93 -11.34 -1.91 0.68
N GLY A 94 -12.30 -2.64 1.26
CA GLY A 94 -12.07 -3.49 2.42
C GLY A 94 -12.11 -2.77 3.79
N ASP A 95 -12.62 -1.53 3.85
CA ASP A 95 -12.59 -0.65 5.04
C ASP A 95 -11.17 -0.48 5.63
N ILE A 96 -10.15 -0.55 4.78
CA ILE A 96 -8.77 -0.37 5.19
C ILE A 96 -8.51 1.12 5.38
N ARG A 97 -8.36 1.54 6.63
CA ARG A 97 -8.08 2.94 7.01
C ARG A 97 -6.58 3.16 7.13
N LEU A 98 -6.16 4.42 7.10
CA LEU A 98 -4.77 4.76 7.37
C LEU A 98 -4.54 4.78 8.88
N GLU A 99 -3.74 3.83 9.35
CA GLU A 99 -3.33 3.76 10.76
C GLU A 99 -2.06 4.59 11.02
N GLN A 100 -1.80 4.91 12.29
CA GLN A 100 -0.62 5.68 12.65
C GLN A 100 0.69 4.95 12.28
N GLU A 101 0.70 3.62 12.36
CA GLU A 101 1.87 2.83 11.97
C GLU A 101 2.16 2.98 10.47
N ALA A 102 1.13 2.90 9.62
CA ALA A 102 1.28 3.11 8.18
C ALA A 102 1.85 4.51 7.84
N VAL A 103 1.49 5.54 8.62
CA VAL A 103 2.10 6.88 8.49
C VAL A 103 3.56 6.86 8.92
N ARG A 104 3.90 6.25 10.06
CA ARG A 104 5.28 6.19 10.58
C ARG A 104 6.23 5.43 9.65
N ARG A 105 5.72 4.44 8.91
CA ARG A 105 6.49 3.64 7.96
C ARG A 105 6.63 4.28 6.58
N GLY A 106 6.02 5.45 6.38
CA GLY A 106 6.23 6.26 5.20
C GLY A 106 7.71 6.61 4.99
N ARG A 107 8.07 6.91 3.74
CA ARG A 107 9.45 7.17 3.32
C ARG A 107 9.50 8.44 2.50
N TRP A 108 10.50 9.29 2.77
CA TRP A 108 10.81 10.40 1.87
C TRP A 108 11.44 9.87 0.59
N VAL A 109 10.84 10.19 -0.55
CA VAL A 109 11.29 9.78 -1.89
C VAL A 109 11.36 11.01 -2.80
N GLN A 110 12.39 11.08 -3.64
CA GLN A 110 12.50 12.08 -4.69
C GLN A 110 11.76 11.61 -5.94
N LEU A 111 10.75 12.36 -6.36
CA LEU A 111 10.02 12.11 -7.61
C LEU A 111 10.02 13.41 -8.43
N GLN A 112 10.60 13.37 -9.63
CA GLN A 112 10.86 14.58 -10.44
C GLN A 112 11.59 15.68 -9.64
N ASP A 113 12.64 15.29 -8.92
CA ASP A 113 13.49 16.16 -8.09
C ASP A 113 12.75 16.89 -6.94
N LEU A 114 11.53 16.45 -6.61
CA LEU A 114 10.73 16.98 -5.51
C LEU A 114 10.52 15.90 -4.43
N PRO A 115 10.67 16.26 -3.14
CA PRO A 115 10.47 15.32 -2.04
C PRO A 115 8.98 15.06 -1.78
N PHE A 116 8.62 13.79 -1.64
CA PHE A 116 7.30 13.37 -1.20
C PHE A 116 7.43 12.35 -0.06
N TYR A 117 6.58 12.48 0.96
CA TYR A 117 6.44 11.47 2.00
C TYR A 117 5.49 10.37 1.52
N VAL A 118 6.05 9.31 0.97
CA VAL A 118 5.36 8.22 0.27
C VAL A 118 5.03 7.09 1.24
N MET A 119 3.87 6.45 1.06
CA MET A 119 3.44 5.28 1.81
C MET A 119 4.52 4.18 1.80
N GLY A 120 4.65 3.45 2.91
CA GLY A 120 5.54 2.30 2.98
C GLY A 120 5.19 1.25 1.90
N PRO A 121 6.17 0.52 1.36
CA PRO A 121 5.92 -0.45 0.30
C PRO A 121 4.99 -1.59 0.75
N GLU A 122 4.99 -1.96 2.03
CA GLU A 122 4.12 -3.00 2.60
C GLU A 122 2.64 -2.58 2.56
N ASP A 123 2.33 -1.39 3.09
CA ASP A 123 0.98 -0.81 3.05
C ASP A 123 0.50 -0.54 1.63
N LEU A 124 1.39 -0.04 0.76
CA LEU A 124 1.05 0.22 -0.63
C LEU A 124 0.72 -1.08 -1.37
N LEU A 125 1.52 -2.13 -1.17
CA LEU A 125 1.30 -3.44 -1.78
C LEU A 125 -0.06 -4.02 -1.34
N LEU A 126 -0.36 -3.97 -0.04
CA LEU A 126 -1.64 -4.42 0.51
C LEU A 126 -2.81 -3.68 -0.18
N ARG A 127 -2.74 -2.34 -0.25
CA ARG A 127 -3.83 -1.54 -0.84
C ARG A 127 -4.02 -1.80 -2.32
N LYS A 128 -2.95 -2.08 -3.06
CA LYS A 128 -3.03 -2.45 -4.47
C LYS A 128 -3.71 -3.81 -4.67
N VAL A 129 -3.39 -4.79 -3.84
CA VAL A 129 -4.07 -6.10 -3.84
C VAL A 129 -5.56 -5.96 -3.56
N TYR A 130 -5.93 -5.11 -2.60
CA TYR A 130 -7.33 -4.95 -2.18
C TYR A 130 -8.15 -4.06 -3.11
N SER A 131 -7.50 -3.13 -3.81
CA SER A 131 -8.17 -2.23 -4.77
C SER A 131 -8.27 -2.83 -6.18
N GLU A 132 -7.79 -4.06 -6.37
CA GLU A 132 -7.96 -4.81 -7.60
C GLU A 132 -9.43 -4.95 -7.99
N ALA A 133 -9.71 -4.62 -9.24
CA ALA A 133 -10.98 -4.81 -9.92
C ALA A 133 -10.74 -4.81 -11.43
N GLU A 134 -11.71 -5.30 -12.20
CA GLU A 134 -11.65 -5.31 -13.65
C GLU A 134 -11.37 -3.91 -14.23
N GLY A 135 -10.44 -3.84 -15.19
CA GLY A 135 -10.05 -2.59 -15.85
C GLY A 135 -9.13 -1.69 -15.02
N ARG A 136 -8.76 -2.06 -13.78
CA ARG A 136 -7.83 -1.31 -12.96
C ARG A 136 -6.39 -1.84 -13.06
N PRO A 137 -5.37 -0.96 -12.98
CA PRO A 137 -3.98 -1.38 -13.07
C PRO A 137 -3.43 -1.98 -11.76
N ASP A 138 -4.21 -2.02 -10.69
CA ASP A 138 -3.72 -2.23 -9.32
C ASP A 138 -3.00 -3.57 -9.11
N TRP A 139 -3.49 -4.66 -9.72
CA TRP A 139 -2.81 -5.97 -9.67
C TRP A 139 -1.41 -5.92 -10.30
N TYR A 140 -1.30 -5.30 -11.48
CA TYR A 140 -0.03 -5.19 -12.19
C TYR A 140 0.90 -4.12 -11.58
N ASP A 141 0.34 -3.12 -10.91
CA ASP A 141 1.11 -2.19 -10.08
C ASP A 141 1.76 -2.95 -8.91
N ALA A 142 0.97 -3.78 -8.19
CA ALA A 142 1.48 -4.63 -7.11
C ALA A 142 2.60 -5.57 -7.59
N LEU A 143 2.40 -6.26 -8.72
CA LEU A 143 3.43 -7.11 -9.30
C LEU A 143 4.69 -6.34 -9.68
N SER A 144 4.54 -5.12 -10.22
CA SER A 144 5.69 -4.29 -10.60
C SER A 144 6.56 -3.90 -9.40
N MET A 145 5.95 -3.69 -8.23
CA MET A 145 6.67 -3.40 -6.99
C MET A 145 7.52 -4.60 -6.52
N MET A 146 7.13 -5.81 -6.93
CA MET A 146 7.83 -7.03 -6.55
C MET A 146 8.93 -7.43 -7.54
N GLN A 147 9.10 -6.73 -8.68
CA GLN A 147 10.12 -7.08 -9.68
C GLN A 147 11.56 -7.02 -9.15
N LYS A 148 11.80 -6.16 -8.16
CA LYS A 148 13.11 -6.03 -7.50
C LYS A 148 12.91 -6.05 -5.99
N PRO A 149 13.87 -6.57 -5.21
CA PRO A 149 13.84 -6.44 -3.76
C PRO A 149 13.76 -4.96 -3.37
N ILE A 150 12.76 -4.59 -2.58
CA ILE A 150 12.65 -3.24 -2.03
C ILE A 150 13.49 -3.19 -0.74
N PRO A 151 14.50 -2.31 -0.64
CA PRO A 151 15.32 -2.20 0.56
C PRO A 151 14.46 -1.95 1.81
N GLY A 152 14.68 -2.74 2.86
CA GLY A 152 13.94 -2.62 4.11
C GLY A 152 12.46 -3.00 4.03
N PHE A 153 12.04 -3.83 3.06
CA PHE A 153 10.71 -4.43 3.08
C PHE A 153 10.58 -5.40 4.26
N ASP A 154 9.64 -5.15 5.14
CA ASP A 154 9.40 -5.88 6.38
C ASP A 154 8.31 -6.93 6.19
N TRP A 155 8.74 -8.14 5.86
CA TRP A 155 7.85 -9.28 5.68
C TRP A 155 7.00 -9.60 6.93
N PRO A 156 7.54 -9.62 8.17
CA PRO A 156 6.72 -9.79 9.37
C PRO A 156 5.56 -8.79 9.46
N TYR A 157 5.85 -7.49 9.29
CA TYR A 157 4.81 -6.45 9.31
C TYR A 157 3.76 -6.66 8.20
N PHE A 158 4.20 -6.97 6.97
CA PHE A 158 3.30 -7.20 5.86
C PHE A 158 2.39 -8.42 6.08
N ILE A 159 2.89 -9.47 6.72
CA ILE A 159 2.08 -10.66 7.09
C ILE A 159 1.02 -10.28 8.11
N ASP A 160 1.37 -9.53 9.16
CA ASP A 160 0.41 -9.09 10.19
C ASP A 160 -0.69 -8.20 9.58
N LEU A 161 -0.31 -7.29 8.68
CA LEU A 161 -1.25 -6.49 7.88
C LEU A 161 -2.20 -7.39 7.06
N ALA A 162 -1.63 -8.34 6.31
CA ALA A 162 -2.42 -9.24 5.47
C ALA A 162 -3.40 -10.09 6.29
N GLN A 163 -2.96 -10.62 7.43
CA GLN A 163 -3.80 -11.42 8.33
C GLN A 163 -4.94 -10.58 8.94
N THR A 164 -4.69 -9.31 9.22
CA THR A 164 -5.71 -8.39 9.76
C THR A 164 -6.82 -8.10 8.75
N HIS A 165 -6.49 -7.99 7.47
CA HIS A 165 -7.45 -7.56 6.44
C HIS A 165 -8.01 -8.68 5.55
N GLY A 166 -7.42 -9.88 5.61
CA GLY A 166 -7.75 -11.03 4.78
C GLY A 166 -6.51 -11.54 4.03
N PRO A 167 -5.87 -12.63 4.47
CA PRO A 167 -4.63 -13.08 3.85
C PRO A 167 -4.82 -13.69 2.45
N GLU A 168 -6.04 -14.04 2.03
CA GLU A 168 -6.33 -14.77 0.78
C GLU A 168 -5.87 -14.02 -0.47
N ARG A 169 -6.23 -12.73 -0.58
CA ARG A 169 -5.87 -11.93 -1.76
C ARG A 169 -4.36 -11.70 -1.84
N VAL A 170 -3.72 -11.49 -0.69
CA VAL A 170 -2.27 -11.34 -0.60
C VAL A 170 -1.57 -12.64 -0.97
N LEU A 171 -2.02 -13.77 -0.42
CA LEU A 171 -1.48 -15.09 -0.75
C LEU A 171 -1.62 -15.39 -2.24
N SER A 172 -2.78 -15.08 -2.84
CA SER A 172 -3.01 -15.19 -4.29
C SER A 172 -1.98 -14.39 -5.08
N LEU A 173 -1.76 -13.11 -4.73
CA LEU A 173 -0.75 -12.28 -5.38
C LEU A 173 0.65 -12.89 -5.23
N LEU A 174 1.04 -13.27 -4.02
CA LEU A 174 2.40 -13.77 -3.76
C LEU A 174 2.68 -15.09 -4.50
N LEU A 175 1.69 -15.99 -4.60
CA LEU A 175 1.81 -17.21 -5.39
C LEU A 175 1.89 -16.91 -6.89
N PHE A 176 1.10 -15.95 -7.38
CA PHE A 176 1.19 -15.49 -8.77
C PHE A 176 2.54 -14.82 -9.07
N ALA A 177 3.05 -13.99 -8.16
CA ALA A 177 4.37 -13.39 -8.25
C ALA A 177 5.46 -14.47 -8.39
N ARG A 178 5.39 -15.55 -7.60
CA ARG A 178 6.36 -16.67 -7.70
C ARG A 178 6.32 -17.42 -9.02
N SER A 179 5.20 -17.42 -9.74
CA SER A 179 5.13 -18.06 -11.06
C SER A 179 5.71 -17.19 -12.17
N ASN A 180 6.06 -15.93 -11.87
CA ASN A 180 6.61 -14.97 -12.82
C ASN A 180 8.15 -14.90 -12.68
N PRO A 181 8.92 -15.19 -13.74
CA PRO A 181 10.38 -15.15 -13.69
C PRO A 181 10.97 -13.75 -13.44
N ASP A 182 10.21 -12.68 -13.74
CA ASP A 182 10.66 -11.30 -13.61
C ASP A 182 10.40 -10.70 -12.21
N VAL A 183 9.91 -11.50 -11.28
CA VAL A 183 9.60 -11.09 -9.91
C VAL A 183 10.68 -11.55 -8.94
N ALA A 184 11.08 -10.67 -8.02
CA ALA A 184 12.03 -10.99 -6.96
C ALA A 184 11.51 -12.14 -6.10
N ALA A 185 12.43 -12.95 -5.58
CA ALA A 185 12.08 -14.13 -4.79
C ALA A 185 11.23 -13.76 -3.58
N VAL A 186 10.00 -14.28 -3.55
CA VAL A 186 9.16 -14.28 -2.34
C VAL A 186 9.64 -15.41 -1.43
N PRO A 187 10.03 -15.14 -0.18
CA PRO A 187 10.54 -16.19 0.71
C PRO A 187 9.49 -17.26 1.01
N ASP A 188 9.88 -18.54 1.01
CA ASP A 188 8.96 -19.67 1.29
C ASP A 188 8.27 -19.53 2.65
N TRP A 189 8.99 -19.05 3.66
CA TRP A 189 8.47 -18.87 5.00
C TRP A 189 7.30 -17.88 5.05
N VAL A 190 7.25 -16.88 4.15
CA VAL A 190 6.15 -15.91 4.07
C VAL A 190 4.86 -16.61 3.63
N ILE A 191 4.96 -17.43 2.56
CA ILE A 191 3.83 -18.22 2.06
C ILE A 191 3.32 -19.17 3.14
N HIS A 192 4.24 -19.88 3.81
CA HIS A 192 3.88 -20.79 4.90
C HIS A 192 3.17 -20.06 6.05
N ARG A 193 3.66 -18.89 6.47
CA ARG A 193 3.06 -18.12 7.57
C ARG A 193 1.66 -17.60 7.23
N LEU A 194 1.43 -17.13 6.00
CA LEU A 194 0.09 -16.72 5.56
C LEU A 194 -0.88 -17.91 5.52
N MET A 195 -0.46 -19.04 4.94
CA MET A 195 -1.28 -20.26 4.90
C MET A 195 -1.63 -20.77 6.30
N LEU A 196 -0.67 -20.79 7.23
CA LEU A 196 -0.92 -21.25 8.60
C LEU A 196 -1.90 -20.33 9.35
N GLY A 197 -1.85 -19.02 9.10
CA GLY A 197 -2.79 -18.04 9.67
C GLY A 197 -4.22 -18.19 9.16
N MET A 198 -4.43 -18.82 8.00
CA MET A 198 -5.76 -19.06 7.42
C MET A 198 -6.47 -20.29 7.98
N LEU A 199 -5.74 -21.22 8.62
CA LEU A 199 -6.33 -22.46 9.12
C LEU A 199 -6.94 -22.23 10.50
N PRO A 200 -8.26 -22.41 10.69
CA PRO A 200 -8.85 -22.43 12.03
C PRO A 200 -8.18 -23.51 12.88
N GLY A 201 -7.96 -23.23 14.17
CA GLY A 201 -7.42 -24.21 15.11
C GLY A 201 -8.20 -25.53 15.16
N GLU A 202 -9.51 -25.50 14.87
CA GLU A 202 -10.38 -26.67 14.79
C GLU A 202 -10.36 -27.38 13.44
N SER A 203 -10.10 -26.66 12.33
CA SER A 203 -10.16 -27.23 10.98
C SER A 203 -9.06 -28.26 10.75
N ARG A 204 -7.89 -28.09 11.39
CA ARG A 204 -6.82 -29.11 11.36
C ARG A 204 -7.25 -30.46 11.92
N ARG A 205 -8.26 -30.53 12.81
CA ARG A 205 -8.76 -31.80 13.41
C ARG A 205 -9.81 -32.51 12.56
N GLN A 206 -10.37 -31.82 11.55
CA GLN A 206 -11.41 -32.34 10.67
C GLN A 206 -10.86 -32.88 9.35
N TRP A 207 -9.55 -32.77 9.13
CA TRP A 207 -8.92 -33.31 7.94
C TRP A 207 -8.92 -34.84 8.00
N PRO A 208 -9.04 -35.55 6.86
CA PRO A 208 -8.85 -36.99 6.84
C PRO A 208 -7.51 -37.36 7.49
N ALA A 209 -7.48 -38.31 8.42
CA ALA A 209 -6.30 -38.71 9.21
C ALA A 209 -5.01 -38.90 8.38
N ARG A 210 -5.16 -39.34 7.12
CA ARG A 210 -4.08 -39.50 6.13
C ARG A 210 -3.34 -38.20 5.79
N LEU A 211 -3.99 -37.04 5.85
CA LEU A 211 -3.40 -35.73 5.51
C LEU A 211 -2.64 -35.09 6.68
N HIS A 212 -2.86 -35.54 7.92
CA HIS A 212 -2.14 -35.02 9.08
C HIS A 212 -0.64 -35.32 9.04
N ARG A 213 -0.22 -36.38 8.33
CA ARG A 213 1.20 -36.74 8.14
C ARG A 213 1.92 -35.88 7.10
N LEU A 214 1.19 -35.06 6.35
CA LEU A 214 1.72 -34.19 5.29
C LEU A 214 1.87 -32.73 5.73
N LEU A 215 1.42 -32.38 6.94
CA LEU A 215 1.61 -31.04 7.49
C LEU A 215 3.01 -30.93 8.12
N PRO A 216 3.79 -29.88 7.80
CA PRO A 216 5.07 -29.66 8.48
C PRO A 216 4.86 -29.44 9.99
N SER A 217 5.75 -29.97 10.82
CA SER A 217 5.67 -29.75 12.26
C SER A 217 5.86 -28.25 12.56
N PRO A 218 5.16 -27.67 13.55
CA PRO A 218 5.36 -26.26 13.94
C PRO A 218 6.81 -25.89 14.27
N THR A 219 7.65 -26.89 14.54
CA THR A 219 9.07 -26.77 14.93
C THR A 219 10.03 -26.79 13.75
N ASP A 220 9.62 -27.19 12.54
CA ASP A 220 10.56 -27.51 11.45
C ASP A 220 11.13 -26.28 10.71
N GLY A 221 10.86 -25.05 11.20
CA GLY A 221 11.26 -23.81 10.52
C GLY A 221 11.87 -22.72 11.39
N ILE A 222 12.14 -22.97 12.68
CA ILE A 222 12.64 -21.91 13.60
C ILE A 222 14.13 -22.08 13.97
N ASP A 223 14.72 -23.27 13.81
CA ASP A 223 16.09 -23.53 14.30
C ASP A 223 17.23 -23.14 13.31
N GLY A 224 16.91 -22.47 12.20
CA GLY A 224 17.90 -22.15 11.17
C GLY A 224 18.44 -20.70 11.14
N VAL A 225 17.88 -19.75 11.91
CA VAL A 225 18.18 -18.30 11.74
C VAL A 225 18.84 -17.69 12.98
N ARG A 226 19.78 -18.42 13.58
CA ARG A 226 20.78 -17.87 14.51
C ARG A 226 22.18 -18.33 14.12
N ALA A 227 22.68 -17.87 12.98
CA ALA A 227 24.09 -17.59 12.68
C ALA A 227 24.28 -17.40 11.17
N ALA A 228 24.46 -16.14 10.74
CA ALA A 228 25.30 -15.65 9.64
C ALA A 228 24.80 -14.26 9.20
#